data_AF-A0AAD9T8U3-F1
#
_entry.id   AF-A0AAD9T8U3-F1
#
_cell.length_a   1.000
_cell.length_b   1.000
_cell.length_c   1.000
_cell.angle_alpha   90.00
_cell.angle_beta   90.00
_cell.angle_gamma   90.00
#
_symmetry.space_group_name_H-M   'P 1'
#
loop_
_entity.id
_entity.type
_entity.pdbx_description
1 polymer ?
#
loop_
_entity_poly.entity_id
_entity_poly.type
_entity_poly.pdbx_seq_one_letter_code
_entity_poly.pdbx_strand_id
1 'polypeptide(L)'
;HAQNSPQDYLDSHNVARKQVGVANVTWDNALATYAQSYANQRVGDCSLVHSNGPYGENLAKGTSTFTGTYAVSLWVAEKQNYNYNTNTCSSGCDCLHYTQMVWRDSVRVGCARVQCNNGWWYVVCNYDPLGNYEGELPY
;
A
#
# COMPACT_ATOMS: atom_id res chain seq x y z
N HIS A 1 4.68 -21.77 -0.36
CA HIS A 1 3.60 -20.76 -0.42
C HIS A 1 4.22 -19.41 -0.69
N ALA A 2 3.94 -18.79 -1.83
CA ALA A 2 4.46 -17.45 -2.13
C ALA A 2 3.51 -16.40 -1.55
N GLN A 3 3.99 -15.54 -0.65
CA GLN A 3 3.17 -14.52 0.04
C GLN A 3 2.95 -13.26 -0.83
N ASN A 4 2.51 -13.48 -2.07
CA ASN A 4 2.37 -12.45 -3.10
C ASN A 4 1.09 -12.64 -3.93
N SER A 5 0.17 -13.52 -3.50
CA SER A 5 -1.11 -13.71 -4.17
C SER A 5 -2.09 -12.57 -3.85
N PRO A 6 -3.13 -12.35 -4.67
CA PRO A 6 -4.21 -11.42 -4.36
C PRO A 6 -4.77 -11.56 -2.93
N GLN A 7 -4.96 -12.82 -2.48
CA GLN A 7 -5.49 -13.12 -1.16
C GLN A 7 -4.52 -12.71 -0.04
N ASP A 8 -3.22 -12.90 -0.23
CA ASP A 8 -2.21 -12.53 0.78
C ASP A 8 -2.21 -11.01 1.06
N TYR A 9 -2.36 -10.20 0.00
CA TYR A 9 -2.50 -8.75 0.13
C TYR A 9 -3.82 -8.40 0.83
N LEU A 10 -4.94 -8.96 0.37
CA LEU A 10 -6.26 -8.67 0.94
C LEU A 10 -6.33 -9.01 2.43
N ASP A 11 -5.86 -10.19 2.82
CA ASP A 11 -5.90 -10.62 4.22
C ASP A 11 -5.10 -9.67 5.11
N SER A 12 -3.90 -9.28 4.67
CA SER A 12 -3.04 -8.35 5.40
C SER A 12 -3.68 -6.96 5.55
N HIS A 13 -4.31 -6.43 4.50
CA HIS A 13 -5.04 -5.16 4.56
C HIS A 13 -6.26 -5.25 5.49
N ASN A 14 -7.07 -6.29 5.33
CA ASN A 14 -8.32 -6.44 6.05
C ASN A 14 -8.10 -6.74 7.54
N VAL A 15 -6.97 -7.36 7.92
CA VAL A 15 -6.54 -7.44 9.32
C VAL A 15 -6.32 -6.04 9.90
N ALA A 16 -5.61 -5.15 9.20
CA ALA A 16 -5.37 -3.79 9.67
C ALA A 16 -6.65 -2.95 9.76
N ARG A 17 -7.50 -3.02 8.72
CA ARG A 17 -8.79 -2.29 8.66
C ARG A 17 -9.75 -2.72 9.78
N LYS A 18 -9.81 -4.02 10.07
CA LYS A 18 -10.63 -4.54 11.18
C LYS A 18 -10.20 -4.00 12.54
N GLN A 19 -8.90 -3.74 12.77
CA GLN A 19 -8.41 -3.20 14.04
C GLN A 19 -8.93 -1.79 14.34
N VAL A 20 -9.37 -1.05 13.32
CA VAL A 20 -9.92 0.31 13.44
C VAL A 20 -11.40 0.40 13.06
N GLY A 21 -12.07 -0.75 12.90
CA GLY A 21 -13.51 -0.79 12.62
C GLY A 21 -13.91 -0.34 11.22
N VAL A 22 -12.99 -0.37 10.26
CA VAL A 22 -13.26 -0.01 8.86
C VAL A 22 -13.61 -1.25 8.05
N ALA A 23 -14.56 -1.12 7.12
CA ALA A 23 -15.00 -2.21 6.24
C ALA A 23 -13.86 -2.75 5.37
N ASN A 24 -13.90 -4.06 5.07
CA ASN A 24 -12.88 -4.70 4.24
C ASN A 24 -12.79 -4.09 2.83
N VAL A 25 -11.58 -4.03 2.29
CA VAL A 25 -11.37 -3.85 0.85
C VAL A 25 -11.56 -5.16 0.11
N THR A 26 -11.89 -5.04 -1.18
CA THR A 26 -11.98 -6.17 -2.13
C THR A 26 -10.89 -6.06 -3.18
N TRP A 27 -10.50 -7.20 -3.77
CA TRP A 27 -9.48 -7.21 -4.81
C TRP A 27 -10.07 -6.76 -6.14
N ASP A 28 -9.37 -5.86 -6.81
CA ASP A 28 -9.75 -5.39 -8.14
C ASP A 28 -8.64 -5.73 -9.15
N ASN A 29 -9.00 -6.51 -10.17
CA ASN A 29 -8.05 -6.97 -11.19
C ASN A 29 -7.59 -5.83 -12.13
N ALA A 30 -8.40 -4.79 -12.33
CA ALA A 30 -8.01 -3.64 -13.13
C ALA A 30 -6.97 -2.80 -12.37
N LEU A 31 -7.16 -2.60 -11.06
CA LEU A 31 -6.14 -1.98 -10.20
C LEU A 31 -4.86 -2.81 -10.15
N ALA A 32 -4.95 -4.13 -10.05
CA ALA A 32 -3.77 -5.00 -10.05
C ALA A 32 -3.02 -4.93 -11.40
N THR A 33 -3.75 -4.85 -12.51
CA THR A 33 -3.17 -4.66 -13.85
C THR A 33 -2.49 -3.30 -13.96
N TYR A 34 -3.11 -2.25 -13.43
CA TYR A 34 -2.54 -0.91 -13.36
C TYR A 34 -1.24 -0.90 -12.53
N ALA A 35 -1.28 -1.46 -11.32
CA ALA A 35 -0.15 -1.61 -10.41
C ALA A 35 1.00 -2.37 -11.10
N GLN A 36 0.70 -3.46 -11.81
CA GLN A 36 1.69 -4.25 -12.54
C GLN A 36 2.33 -3.46 -13.68
N SER A 37 1.53 -2.74 -14.45
CA SER A 37 2.01 -1.89 -15.55
C SER A 37 2.93 -0.78 -15.03
N TYR A 38 2.56 -0.14 -13.91
CA TYR A 38 3.38 0.88 -13.30
C TYR A 38 4.68 0.31 -12.71
N ALA A 39 4.60 -0.79 -11.95
CA ALA A 39 5.76 -1.46 -11.38
C ALA A 39 6.80 -1.82 -12.46
N ASN A 40 6.34 -2.32 -13.62
CA ASN A 40 7.21 -2.66 -14.75
C ASN A 40 8.01 -1.45 -15.26
N GLN A 41 7.47 -0.23 -15.20
CA GLN A 41 8.17 1.00 -15.60
C GLN A 41 9.29 1.38 -14.61
N ARG A 42 9.22 0.90 -13.36
CA ARG A 42 10.21 1.19 -12.30
C ARG A 42 11.29 0.11 -12.18
N VAL A 43 11.21 -0.98 -12.96
CA VAL A 43 12.22 -2.06 -12.92
C VAL A 43 13.64 -1.55 -13.19
N GLY A 44 13.79 -0.51 -14.01
CA GLY A 44 15.09 0.07 -14.36
C GLY A 44 15.80 0.80 -13.22
N ASP A 45 15.07 1.63 -12.45
CA ASP A 45 15.63 2.50 -11.40
C ASP A 45 15.31 2.03 -9.98
N CYS A 46 14.29 1.20 -9.82
CA CYS A 46 13.73 0.76 -8.55
C CYS A 46 13.40 1.91 -7.58
N SER A 47 12.98 3.05 -8.10
CA SER A 47 12.75 4.26 -7.30
C SER A 47 11.31 4.35 -6.79
N LEU A 48 11.14 4.71 -5.52
CA LEU A 48 9.82 4.96 -4.91
C LEU A 48 9.34 6.35 -5.31
N VAL A 49 8.76 6.47 -6.50
CA VAL A 49 8.08 7.69 -6.96
C VAL A 49 6.67 7.27 -7.31
N HIS A 50 5.71 8.13 -6.99
CA HIS A 50 4.31 7.88 -7.27
C HIS A 50 3.98 8.00 -8.75
N SER A 51 3.01 7.20 -9.19
CA SER A 51 2.52 7.23 -10.58
C SER A 51 1.83 8.54 -10.96
N ASN A 52 1.39 9.33 -9.97
CA ASN A 52 0.49 10.48 -10.15
C ASN A 52 -0.78 10.10 -10.92
N GLY A 53 -1.18 8.83 -10.83
CA GLY A 53 -2.41 8.31 -11.41
C GLY A 53 -3.66 8.74 -10.63
N PRO A 54 -4.85 8.29 -11.07
CA PRO A 54 -6.13 8.63 -10.45
C PRO A 54 -6.41 7.85 -9.15
N TYR A 55 -5.53 6.94 -8.74
CA TYR A 55 -5.72 6.03 -7.61
C TYR A 55 -4.85 6.42 -6.43
N GLY A 56 -5.28 6.03 -5.22
CA GLY A 56 -4.39 6.00 -4.07
C GLY A 56 -3.25 5.01 -4.33
N GLU A 57 -2.09 5.20 -3.70
CA GLU A 57 -0.92 4.39 -4.01
C GLU A 57 0.03 4.26 -2.82
N ASN A 58 0.39 3.02 -2.47
CA ASN A 58 1.48 2.73 -1.55
C ASN A 58 2.61 2.03 -2.30
N LEU A 59 3.85 2.43 -2.00
CA LEU A 59 5.06 1.90 -2.63
C LEU A 59 6.00 1.34 -1.58
N ALA A 60 6.67 0.24 -1.90
CA ALA A 60 7.73 -0.30 -1.07
C ALA A 60 8.78 -1.00 -1.92
N LYS A 61 10.01 -1.07 -1.40
CA LYS A 61 11.06 -1.88 -1.99
C LYS A 61 11.95 -2.49 -0.93
N GLY A 62 12.59 -3.59 -1.28
CA GLY A 62 13.57 -4.24 -0.42
C GLY A 62 14.35 -5.32 -1.13
N THR A 63 15.26 -5.97 -0.43
CA THR A 63 16.18 -6.97 -0.97
C THR A 63 15.78 -8.39 -0.55
N SER A 64 16.48 -9.40 -1.06
CA SER A 64 16.36 -10.79 -0.62
C SER A 64 14.92 -11.33 -0.76
N THR A 65 14.31 -11.81 0.33
CA THR A 65 12.98 -12.43 0.39
C THR A 65 11.85 -11.41 0.55
N PHE A 66 11.99 -10.20 0.01
CA PHE A 66 10.98 -9.15 0.14
C PHE A 66 9.67 -9.54 -0.58
N THR A 67 8.64 -9.85 0.20
CA THR A 67 7.32 -10.27 -0.26
C THR A 67 6.32 -9.11 -0.27
N GLY A 68 5.18 -9.33 -0.94
CA GLY A 68 4.03 -8.45 -0.89
C GLY A 68 3.49 -8.26 0.52
N THR A 69 3.31 -9.35 1.27
CA THR A 69 2.87 -9.26 2.67
C THR A 69 3.86 -8.52 3.55
N TYR A 70 5.16 -8.63 3.28
CA TYR A 70 6.15 -7.88 4.04
C TYR A 70 6.06 -6.39 3.76
N ALA A 71 5.87 -5.96 2.50
CA ALA A 71 5.57 -4.57 2.17
C ALA A 71 4.33 -4.06 2.93
N VAL A 72 3.24 -4.82 2.92
CA VAL A 72 2.02 -4.47 3.68
C VAL A 72 2.30 -4.36 5.18
N SER A 73 3.10 -5.26 5.74
CA SER A 73 3.45 -5.21 7.16
C SER A 73 4.26 -3.97 7.55
N LEU A 74 5.13 -3.47 6.65
CA LEU A 74 5.87 -2.23 6.86
C LEU A 74 4.92 -1.04 6.91
N TRP A 75 3.96 -0.96 5.99
CA TRP A 75 2.94 0.08 5.99
C TRP A 75 2.05 0.01 7.23
N VAL A 76 1.64 -1.18 7.68
CA VAL A 76 0.89 -1.34 8.93
C VAL A 76 1.70 -0.89 10.15
N ALA A 77 3.01 -1.14 10.16
CA ALA A 77 3.87 -0.76 11.27
C ALA A 77 3.93 0.77 11.48
N GLU A 78 3.62 1.57 10.46
CA GLU A 78 3.52 3.03 10.61
C GLU A 78 2.34 3.48 11.48
N LYS A 79 1.42 2.58 11.84
CA LYS A 79 0.36 2.84 12.85
C LYS A 79 0.93 3.48 14.12
N GLN A 80 2.10 3.03 14.57
CA GLN A 80 2.75 3.57 15.76
C GLN A 80 3.15 5.06 15.63
N ASN A 81 3.26 5.55 14.40
CA ASN A 81 3.64 6.92 14.08
C ASN A 81 2.42 7.83 13.91
N TYR A 82 1.21 7.28 13.73
CA TYR A 82 0.00 8.05 13.46
C TYR A 82 -0.76 8.42 14.74
N ASN A 83 -1.07 9.71 14.90
CA ASN A 83 -1.98 10.19 15.92
C ASN A 83 -3.33 10.58 15.30
N TYR A 84 -4.35 9.78 15.59
CA TYR A 84 -5.70 9.98 15.09
C TYR A 84 -6.36 11.27 15.59
N ASN A 85 -6.14 11.65 16.85
CA ASN A 85 -6.81 12.83 17.43
C ASN A 85 -6.33 14.14 16.80
N THR A 86 -5.08 14.19 16.34
CA THR A 86 -4.50 15.37 15.69
C THR A 86 -4.44 15.22 14.17
N ASN A 87 -4.75 14.04 13.63
CA ASN A 87 -4.57 13.67 12.23
C ASN A 87 -3.15 13.95 11.70
N THR A 88 -2.13 13.58 12.46
CA THR A 88 -0.72 13.86 12.10
C THR A 88 0.16 12.65 12.27
N CYS A 89 1.19 12.55 11.42
CA CYS A 89 2.33 11.68 11.67
C CYS A 89 3.25 12.29 12.74
N SER A 90 3.91 11.41 13.49
CA SER A 90 4.96 11.79 14.45
C SER A 90 6.10 12.50 13.71
N SER A 91 6.73 13.47 14.38
CA SER A 91 7.78 14.30 13.76
C SER A 91 8.93 13.45 13.21
N GLY A 92 9.23 13.61 11.91
CA GLY A 92 10.28 12.86 11.22
C GLY A 92 9.91 11.41 10.85
N CYS A 93 8.65 11.01 11.04
CA CYS A 93 8.17 9.67 10.69
C CYS A 93 7.11 9.75 9.58
N ASP A 94 7.00 8.68 8.79
CA ASP A 94 5.90 8.49 7.84
C ASP A 94 4.77 7.70 8.50
N CYS A 95 3.55 8.02 8.09
CA CYS A 95 2.33 7.31 8.43
C CYS A 95 1.31 7.26 7.29
N LEU A 96 1.65 7.83 6.12
CA LEU A 96 0.72 7.99 5.02
C LEU A 96 0.41 6.65 4.33
N HIS A 97 1.33 5.67 4.41
CA HIS A 97 1.01 4.34 3.91
C HIS A 97 -0.02 3.66 4.81
N TYR A 98 0.13 3.78 6.14
CA TYR A 98 -0.87 3.28 7.09
C TYR A 98 -2.22 3.91 6.85
N THR A 99 -2.31 5.26 6.79
CA THR A 99 -3.60 5.95 6.63
C THR A 99 -4.30 5.59 5.33
N GLN A 100 -3.55 5.39 4.22
CA GLN A 100 -4.13 4.90 2.97
C GLN A 100 -4.69 3.48 3.11
N MET A 101 -3.97 2.57 3.79
CA MET A 101 -4.46 1.19 3.98
C MET A 101 -5.79 1.14 4.72
N VAL A 102 -5.94 2.00 5.73
CA VAL A 102 -7.14 2.05 6.58
C VAL A 102 -8.14 3.12 6.17
N TRP A 103 -7.95 3.75 5.01
CA TRP A 103 -8.86 4.77 4.49
C TRP A 103 -10.25 4.19 4.25
N ARG A 104 -11.26 4.74 4.93
CA ARG A 104 -12.63 4.23 4.96
C ARG A 104 -13.24 4.15 3.56
N ASP A 105 -13.01 5.17 2.75
CA ASP A 105 -13.66 5.29 1.45
C ASP A 105 -12.96 4.48 0.35
N SER A 106 -11.72 4.03 0.56
CA SER A 106 -11.08 3.09 -0.34
C SER A 106 -11.73 1.72 -0.16
N VAL A 107 -12.42 1.23 -1.21
CA VAL A 107 -13.19 -0.03 -1.18
C VAL A 107 -12.54 -1.15 -1.99
N ARG A 108 -11.62 -0.79 -2.88
CA ARG A 108 -10.91 -1.71 -3.78
C ARG A 108 -9.41 -1.52 -3.67
N VAL A 109 -8.68 -2.62 -3.79
CA VAL A 109 -7.22 -2.63 -3.85
C VAL A 109 -6.73 -3.59 -4.93
N GLY A 110 -5.66 -3.23 -5.62
CA GLY A 110 -4.93 -4.11 -6.51
C GLY A 110 -3.43 -3.86 -6.41
N CYS A 111 -2.65 -4.92 -6.31
CA CYS A 111 -1.22 -4.85 -6.02
C CYS A 111 -0.40 -5.61 -7.04
N ALA A 112 0.88 -5.25 -7.15
CA ALA A 112 1.87 -5.95 -7.95
C ALA A 112 3.23 -6.00 -7.25
N ARG A 113 4.03 -7.01 -7.62
CA ARG A 113 5.42 -7.15 -7.20
C ARG A 113 6.30 -7.51 -8.38
N VAL A 114 7.40 -6.79 -8.56
CA VAL A 114 8.38 -7.02 -9.63
C VAL A 114 9.80 -7.06 -9.08
N GLN A 115 10.69 -7.76 -9.77
CA GLN A 115 12.12 -7.68 -9.49
C GLN A 115 12.74 -6.59 -10.37
N CYS A 116 13.42 -5.64 -9.74
CA CYS A 116 14.19 -4.60 -10.40
C CYS A 116 15.52 -5.15 -10.97
N ASN A 117 16.12 -4.43 -11.92
CA ASN A 117 17.39 -4.82 -12.56
C ASN A 117 18.56 -4.91 -11.58
N ASN A 118 18.51 -4.20 -10.45
CA ASN A 118 19.49 -4.26 -9.37
C ASN A 118 19.26 -5.44 -8.39
N GLY A 119 18.32 -6.34 -8.69
CA GLY A 119 17.98 -7.51 -7.88
C GLY A 119 17.04 -7.23 -6.70
N TRP A 120 16.67 -5.98 -6.46
CA TRP A 120 15.70 -5.61 -5.43
C TRP A 120 14.28 -5.97 -5.88
N TRP A 121 13.37 -6.10 -4.93
CA TRP A 121 11.94 -6.24 -5.19
C TRP A 121 11.24 -4.91 -4.97
N TYR A 122 10.29 -4.61 -5.84
CA TYR A 122 9.42 -3.45 -5.78
C TYR A 122 7.98 -3.92 -5.65
N VAL A 123 7.23 -3.32 -4.74
CA VAL A 123 5.81 -3.59 -4.49
C VAL A 123 5.04 -2.28 -4.60
N VAL A 124 3.91 -2.33 -5.29
CA VAL A 124 2.94 -1.23 -5.36
C VAL A 124 1.55 -1.80 -5.12
N CYS A 125 0.74 -1.07 -4.35
CA CYS A 125 -0.69 -1.30 -4.20
C CYS A 125 -1.44 -0.01 -4.55
N ASN A 126 -2.44 -0.12 -5.42
CA ASN A 126 -3.32 0.97 -5.79
C ASN A 126 -4.71 0.80 -5.17
N TYR A 127 -5.33 1.92 -4.77
CA TYR A 127 -6.57 1.97 -4.02
C TYR A 127 -7.61 2.84 -4.73
N ASP A 128 -8.86 2.39 -4.75
CA ASP A 128 -9.95 3.13 -5.38
C ASP A 128 -11.23 3.07 -4.54
N PRO A 129 -11.87 4.20 -4.23
CA PRO A 129 -11.39 5.59 -4.33
C PRO A 129 -10.01 5.86 -3.68
N LEU A 130 -9.30 6.88 -4.17
CA LEU A 130 -8.05 7.35 -3.55
C LEU A 130 -8.30 7.86 -2.12
N GLY A 131 -7.31 7.67 -1.24
CA GLY A 131 -7.36 8.17 0.13
C GLY A 131 -6.39 9.31 0.37
N ASN A 132 -6.11 9.57 1.65
CA ASN A 132 -5.17 10.60 2.12
C ASN A 132 -5.50 12.02 1.62
N TYR A 133 -6.79 12.35 1.57
CA TYR A 133 -7.21 13.73 1.34
C TYR A 133 -6.78 14.64 2.49
N GLU A 134 -6.19 15.79 2.16
CA GLU A 134 -5.70 16.74 3.15
C GLU A 134 -6.84 17.23 4.05
N GLY A 135 -6.66 17.09 5.37
CA GLY A 135 -7.65 17.49 6.37
C GLY A 135 -8.74 16.46 6.66
N GLU A 136 -8.82 15.36 5.90
CA GLU A 136 -9.76 14.28 6.16
C GLU A 136 -9.15 13.18 7.04
N LEU A 137 -9.98 12.57 7.89
CA LEU A 137 -9.58 11.44 8.73
C LEU A 137 -9.73 10.12 7.95
N PRO A 138 -8.80 9.16 8.14
CA PRO A 138 -8.85 7.88 7.45
C PRO A 138 -9.99 6.97 7.94
N TYR A 139 -10.50 7.17 9.15
CA TYR A 139 -11.62 6.43 9.75
C TYR A 139 -12.33 7.27 10.80
#